data_AF-A0A8S2XIH8-F1
#
_entry.id   AF-A0A8S2XIH8-F1
#
_cell.length_a   1.000
_cell.length_b   1.000
_cell.length_c   1.000
_cell.angle_alpha   90.00
_cell.angle_beta   90.00
_cell.angle_gamma   90.00
#
_symmetry.space_group_name_H-M   'P 1'
#
loop_
_entity.id
_entity.type
_entity.pdbx_description
1 polymer ?
#
loop_
_entity_poly.entity_id
_entity_poly.type
_entity_poly.pdbx_seq_one_letter_code
_entity_poly.pdbx_strand_id
1 'polypeptide(L)'
;IDCIRISIICKELHGISNYLSSQLPLSKSSNDDDLIKKRLQQTLKHSELPFFCTTLTLCTLYLLLGLLSQIVSIRIYSSGFCIYLLINYLVHLTFFLSCLTITCKRIDSNRHSLMCFKMNRSNSSSSPSPSSSITNRCHHYFRSIYAKKFGYIICLLSIILFVYSLLTALKIDTRLFDSQFIPQQSRSLRMYMSSLEHDFDIGPTIMFTIPSTLDYRNP
;
A
#
# COMPACT_ATOMS: atom_id res chain seq x y z
N ILE A 1 2.86 0.90 -2.16
CA ILE A 1 1.95 -0.15 -1.65
C ILE A 1 0.73 0.49 -0.98
N ASP A 2 0.91 1.52 -0.14
CA ASP A 2 -0.20 2.29 0.43
C ASP A 2 -1.06 2.98 -0.64
N CYS A 3 -0.48 3.49 -1.73
CA CYS A 3 -1.28 4.03 -2.85
C CYS A 3 -2.10 2.95 -3.58
N ILE A 4 -1.65 1.69 -3.61
CA ILE A 4 -2.39 0.58 -4.23
C ILE A 4 -3.50 0.13 -3.30
N ARG A 5 -3.24 0.02 -1.99
CA ARG A 5 -4.27 -0.27 -0.99
C ARG A 5 -5.30 0.84 -0.92
N ILE A 6 -4.89 2.10 -0.87
CA ILE A 6 -5.80 3.25 -0.93
C ILE A 6 -6.53 3.27 -2.26
N SER A 7 -5.89 2.99 -3.41
CA SER A 7 -6.59 2.92 -4.70
C SER A 7 -7.61 1.78 -4.77
N ILE A 8 -7.30 0.59 -4.26
CA ILE A 8 -8.24 -0.54 -4.18
C ILE A 8 -9.37 -0.20 -3.21
N ILE A 9 -9.05 0.32 -2.02
CA ILE A 9 -10.02 0.73 -1.00
C ILE A 9 -10.90 1.87 -1.52
N CYS A 10 -10.36 2.86 -2.23
CA CYS A 10 -11.11 3.98 -2.81
C CYS A 10 -11.94 3.53 -4.02
N LYS A 11 -11.42 2.62 -4.85
CA LYS A 11 -12.15 2.04 -5.99
C LYS A 11 -13.29 1.14 -5.51
N GLU A 12 -13.06 0.35 -4.47
CA GLU A 12 -14.09 -0.45 -3.79
C GLU A 12 -15.08 0.46 -3.07
N LEU A 13 -14.66 1.45 -2.28
CA LEU A 13 -15.55 2.45 -1.64
C LEU A 13 -16.39 3.23 -2.64
N HIS A 14 -15.79 3.66 -3.75
CA HIS A 14 -16.49 4.39 -4.80
C HIS A 14 -17.40 3.45 -5.59
N GLY A 15 -17.04 2.17 -5.73
CA GLY A 15 -17.89 1.11 -6.26
C GLY A 15 -19.08 0.83 -5.35
N ILE A 16 -18.86 0.73 -4.04
CA ILE A 16 -19.85 0.50 -2.99
C ILE A 16 -20.77 1.71 -2.86
N SER A 17 -20.22 2.92 -2.84
CA SER A 17 -20.97 4.19 -2.84
C SER A 17 -21.84 4.34 -4.09
N ASN A 18 -21.29 4.03 -5.28
CA ASN A 18 -22.05 4.09 -6.52
C ASN A 18 -23.12 3.00 -6.61
N TYR A 19 -22.83 1.78 -6.15
CA TYR A 19 -23.77 0.66 -6.12
C TYR A 19 -24.92 0.95 -5.15
N LEU A 20 -24.61 1.48 -3.97
CA LEU A 20 -25.59 1.97 -2.99
C LEU A 20 -26.43 3.12 -3.56
N SER A 21 -25.84 4.08 -4.28
CA SER A 21 -26.59 5.19 -4.90
C SER A 21 -27.52 4.74 -6.04
N SER A 22 -27.16 3.67 -6.75
CA SER A 22 -27.89 3.18 -7.94
C SER A 22 -29.14 2.35 -7.62
N GLN A 23 -29.23 1.81 -6.40
CA GLN A 23 -30.23 0.81 -6.01
C GLN A 23 -31.13 1.31 -4.86
N LEU A 24 -31.26 2.63 -4.70
CA LEU A 24 -32.06 3.29 -3.66
C LEU A 24 -33.40 3.80 -4.25
N PRO A 25 -34.42 2.95 -4.49
CA PRO A 25 -35.78 3.42 -4.58
C PRO A 25 -36.21 3.84 -3.17
N LEU A 26 -36.47 5.14 -2.99
CA LEU A 26 -37.03 5.68 -1.76
C LEU A 26 -38.43 5.12 -1.51
N SER A 27 -38.61 4.33 -0.45
CA SER A 27 -39.91 4.22 0.22
C SER A 27 -39.78 3.74 1.66
N LYS A 28 -40.00 4.68 2.57
CA LYS A 28 -40.05 4.58 4.03
C LYS A 28 -40.89 3.38 4.54
N SER A 29 -40.26 2.38 5.16
CA SER A 29 -40.92 1.43 6.08
C SER A 29 -39.89 0.70 6.95
N SER A 30 -40.28 0.14 8.10
CA SER A 30 -39.40 -0.57 9.06
C SER A 30 -38.60 -1.75 8.48
N ASN A 31 -38.86 -2.14 7.23
CA ASN A 31 -38.10 -3.12 6.45
C ASN A 31 -36.77 -2.57 5.86
N ASP A 32 -36.56 -1.25 5.83
CA ASP A 32 -35.42 -0.61 5.15
C ASP A 32 -34.08 -0.82 5.89
N ASP A 33 -34.09 -0.79 7.23
CA ASP A 33 -32.89 -1.06 8.03
C ASP A 33 -32.35 -2.49 7.79
N ASP A 34 -33.25 -3.46 7.63
CA ASP A 34 -32.88 -4.85 7.34
C ASP A 34 -32.42 -5.05 5.90
N LEU A 35 -32.95 -4.26 4.96
CA LEU A 35 -32.48 -4.22 3.59
C LEU A 35 -31.05 -3.65 3.48
N ILE A 36 -30.77 -2.55 4.19
CA ILE A 36 -29.44 -1.93 4.25
C ILE A 36 -28.43 -2.89 4.87
N LYS A 37 -28.78 -3.53 5.99
CA LYS A 37 -27.92 -4.55 6.63
C LYS A 37 -27.63 -5.72 5.69
N LYS A 38 -28.65 -6.27 5.01
CA LYS A 38 -28.47 -7.38 4.06
C LYS A 38 -27.56 -7.00 2.89
N ARG A 39 -27.73 -5.80 2.32
CA ARG A 39 -26.90 -5.30 1.21
C ARG A 39 -25.46 -5.03 1.63
N LEU A 40 -25.28 -4.43 2.81
CA LEU A 40 -23.96 -4.17 3.37
C LEU A 40 -23.25 -5.50 3.66
N GLN A 41 -23.94 -6.47 4.26
CA GLN A 41 -23.42 -7.81 4.51
C GLN A 41 -23.04 -8.55 3.20
N GLN A 42 -23.85 -8.45 2.15
CA GLN A 42 -23.55 -9.09 0.87
C GLN A 42 -22.32 -8.45 0.20
N THR A 43 -22.21 -7.13 0.26
CA THR A 43 -21.08 -6.36 -0.29
C THR A 43 -19.79 -6.67 0.48
N LEU A 44 -19.90 -6.66 1.81
CA LEU A 44 -18.83 -6.98 2.75
C LEU A 44 -18.29 -8.40 2.51
N LYS A 45 -19.20 -9.38 2.34
CA LYS A 45 -18.81 -10.78 2.06
C LYS A 45 -17.98 -10.92 0.78
N HIS A 46 -18.21 -10.08 -0.24
CA HIS A 46 -17.43 -10.11 -1.47
C HIS A 46 -16.07 -9.38 -1.36
N SER A 47 -15.97 -8.32 -0.55
CA SER A 47 -14.75 -7.49 -0.43
C SER A 47 -13.82 -7.90 0.73
N GLU A 48 -14.34 -8.55 1.78
CA GLU A 48 -13.56 -8.99 2.94
C GLU A 48 -12.53 -10.06 2.58
N LEU A 49 -12.91 -11.05 1.77
CA LEU A 49 -12.06 -12.17 1.41
C LEU A 49 -10.75 -11.72 0.74
N PRO A 50 -10.76 -10.92 -0.36
CA PRO A 50 -9.51 -10.46 -0.97
C PRO A 50 -8.72 -9.55 -0.03
N PHE A 51 -9.38 -8.70 0.76
CA PHE A 51 -8.70 -7.84 1.74
C PHE A 51 -7.94 -8.67 2.78
N PHE A 52 -8.59 -9.67 3.37
CA PHE A 52 -7.98 -10.60 4.32
C PHE A 52 -6.85 -11.43 3.70
N CYS A 53 -7.06 -11.98 2.51
CA CYS A 53 -6.00 -12.74 1.82
C CYS A 53 -4.75 -11.87 1.59
N THR A 54 -4.92 -10.62 1.12
CA THR A 54 -3.78 -9.73 0.89
C THR A 54 -3.06 -9.34 2.19
N THR A 55 -3.78 -9.07 3.29
CA THR A 55 -3.17 -8.74 4.59
C THR A 55 -2.39 -9.93 5.14
N LEU A 56 -2.94 -11.14 5.03
CA LEU A 56 -2.29 -12.38 5.46
C LEU A 56 -1.02 -12.62 4.65
N THR A 57 -1.08 -12.57 3.31
CA THR A 57 0.10 -12.76 2.45
C THR A 57 1.20 -11.75 2.72
N LEU A 58 0.86 -10.49 3.00
CA LEU A 58 1.86 -9.48 3.33
C LEU A 58 2.47 -9.78 4.71
N CYS A 59 1.68 -10.04 5.75
CA CYS A 59 2.25 -10.35 7.07
C CYS A 59 3.15 -11.59 7.02
N THR A 60 2.77 -12.66 6.29
CA THR A 60 3.61 -13.85 6.18
C THR A 60 4.93 -13.54 5.47
N LEU A 61 4.91 -12.77 4.39
CA LEU A 61 6.12 -12.34 3.67
C LEU A 61 7.04 -11.49 4.56
N TYR A 62 6.51 -10.51 5.28
CA TYR A 62 7.30 -9.66 6.18
C TYR A 62 7.81 -10.45 7.39
N LEU A 63 7.01 -11.35 7.95
CA LEU A 63 7.46 -12.21 9.05
C LEU A 63 8.60 -13.13 8.58
N LEU A 64 8.47 -13.74 7.40
CA LEU A 64 9.51 -14.56 6.79
C LEU A 64 10.79 -13.74 6.53
N LEU A 65 10.66 -12.54 5.97
CA LEU A 65 11.79 -11.62 5.73
C LEU A 65 12.50 -11.24 7.04
N GLY A 66 11.74 -11.00 8.10
CA GLY A 66 12.28 -10.70 9.42
C GLY A 66 13.02 -11.88 10.05
N LEU A 67 12.53 -13.11 9.87
CA LEU A 67 13.18 -14.30 10.40
C LEU A 67 14.46 -14.69 9.65
N LEU A 68 14.46 -14.61 8.31
CA LEU A 68 15.62 -14.98 7.50
C LEU A 68 16.73 -13.93 7.53
N SER A 69 16.40 -12.65 7.69
CA SER A 69 17.40 -11.59 7.66
C SER A 69 18.38 -11.71 8.83
N GLN A 70 19.69 -11.56 8.58
CA GLN A 70 20.71 -11.46 9.64
C GLN A 70 20.92 -10.01 10.12
N ILE A 71 20.39 -9.03 9.36
CA ILE A 71 20.56 -7.61 9.63
C ILE A 71 19.49 -7.17 10.63
N VAL A 72 19.91 -6.75 11.83
CA VAL A 72 19.03 -6.35 12.94
C VAL A 72 18.03 -5.26 12.53
N SER A 73 18.47 -4.26 11.77
CA SER A 73 17.61 -3.17 11.30
C SER A 73 16.41 -3.67 10.49
N ILE A 74 16.63 -4.66 9.62
CA ILE A 74 15.57 -5.26 8.80
C ILE A 74 14.61 -6.07 9.68
N ARG A 75 15.13 -6.78 10.71
CA ARG A 75 14.29 -7.53 11.65
C ARG A 75 13.31 -6.63 12.38
N ILE A 76 13.79 -5.52 12.94
CA ILE A 76 12.97 -4.55 13.69
C ILE A 76 11.96 -3.88 12.77
N TYR A 77 12.38 -3.48 11.58
CA TYR A 77 11.49 -2.88 10.59
C TYR A 77 10.36 -3.85 10.20
N SER A 78 10.72 -5.10 9.86
CA SER A 78 9.76 -6.08 9.38
C SER A 78 8.77 -6.54 10.46
N SER A 79 9.24 -6.72 11.69
CA SER A 79 8.36 -7.04 12.83
C SER A 79 7.40 -5.89 13.14
N GLY A 80 7.90 -4.65 13.14
CA GLY A 80 7.07 -3.45 13.30
C GLY A 80 6.01 -3.33 12.19
N PHE A 81 6.37 -3.64 10.95
CA PHE A 81 5.45 -3.57 9.81
C PHE A 81 4.33 -4.62 9.89
N CYS A 82 4.61 -5.86 10.31
CA CYS A 82 3.55 -6.87 10.48
C CYS A 82 2.57 -6.50 11.61
N ILE A 83 3.05 -5.93 12.73
CA ILE A 83 2.16 -5.38 13.78
C ILE A 83 1.30 -4.24 13.23
N TYR A 84 1.91 -3.31 12.49
CA TYR A 84 1.19 -2.21 11.85
C TYR A 84 0.08 -2.72 10.90
N LEU A 85 0.38 -3.71 10.06
CA LEU A 85 -0.61 -4.31 9.15
C LEU A 85 -1.77 -4.96 9.90
N LEU A 86 -1.50 -5.63 11.02
CA LEU A 86 -2.52 -6.26 11.86
C LEU A 86 -3.43 -5.21 12.51
N ILE A 87 -2.87 -4.16 13.08
CA ILE A 87 -3.65 -3.06 13.68
C ILE A 87 -4.47 -2.35 12.58
N ASN A 88 -3.86 -2.06 11.44
CA ASN A 88 -4.54 -1.45 10.30
C ASN A 88 -5.73 -2.30 9.82
N TYR A 89 -5.57 -3.62 9.76
CA TYR A 89 -6.65 -4.55 9.43
C TYR A 89 -7.81 -4.46 10.43
N LEU A 90 -7.52 -4.47 11.74
CA LEU A 90 -8.55 -4.38 12.78
C LEU A 90 -9.29 -3.04 12.75
N VAL A 91 -8.58 -1.93 12.55
CA VAL A 91 -9.18 -0.60 12.41
C VAL A 91 -10.08 -0.53 11.16
N HIS A 92 -9.66 -1.14 10.06
CA HIS A 92 -10.48 -1.21 8.85
C HIS A 92 -11.75 -2.06 9.02
N LEU A 93 -11.67 -3.19 9.73
CA LEU A 93 -12.85 -4.02 9.99
C LEU A 93 -13.83 -3.40 10.97
N THR A 94 -13.36 -2.66 11.97
CA THR A 94 -14.20 -2.16 13.07
C THR A 94 -14.62 -0.71 12.82
N PHE A 95 -13.67 0.21 12.91
CA PHE A 95 -13.91 1.65 12.83
C PHE A 95 -14.45 2.06 11.47
N PHE A 96 -13.78 1.63 10.40
CA PHE A 96 -14.18 2.01 9.06
C PHE A 96 -15.53 1.39 8.65
N LEU A 97 -15.80 0.13 9.03
CA LEU A 97 -17.10 -0.50 8.80
C LEU A 97 -18.24 0.20 9.58
N SER A 98 -17.97 0.62 10.82
CA SER A 98 -18.92 1.41 11.61
C SER A 98 -19.24 2.75 10.94
N CYS A 99 -18.21 3.49 10.54
CA CYS A 99 -18.37 4.74 9.79
C CYS A 99 -19.12 4.55 8.46
N LEU A 100 -18.85 3.45 7.75
CA LEU A 100 -19.55 3.10 6.51
C LEU A 100 -21.05 2.87 6.77
N THR A 101 -21.39 2.14 7.83
CA THR A 101 -22.78 1.87 8.21
C THR A 101 -23.52 3.15 8.57
N ILE A 102 -22.89 4.04 9.35
CA ILE A 102 -23.45 5.35 9.70
C ILE A 102 -23.65 6.21 8.44
N THR A 103 -22.69 6.18 7.52
CA THR A 103 -22.76 6.90 6.25
C THR A 103 -23.90 6.39 5.38
N CYS A 104 -24.10 5.07 5.29
CA CYS A 104 -25.22 4.47 4.56
C CYS A 104 -26.58 4.95 5.12
N LYS A 105 -26.74 4.93 6.45
CA LYS A 105 -27.95 5.46 7.11
C LYS A 105 -28.13 6.96 6.87
N ARG A 106 -27.05 7.72 6.76
CA ARG A 106 -27.09 9.16 6.46
C ARG A 106 -27.56 9.44 5.04
N ILE A 107 -27.06 8.66 4.07
CA ILE A 107 -27.47 8.75 2.67
C ILE A 107 -28.96 8.40 2.53
N ASP A 108 -29.41 7.33 3.18
CA ASP A 108 -30.81 6.90 3.16
C ASP A 108 -31.76 7.96 3.76
N SER A 109 -31.32 8.62 4.83
CA SER A 109 -32.07 9.74 5.43
C SER A 109 -32.00 11.07 4.66
N ASN A 110 -31.37 11.08 3.47
CA ASN A 110 -31.22 12.22 2.57
C ASN A 110 -30.66 13.48 3.27
N ARG A 111 -29.62 13.29 4.09
CA ARG A 111 -28.93 14.35 4.82
C ARG A 111 -27.60 14.68 4.15
N HIS A 112 -27.26 15.98 4.11
CA HIS A 112 -25.98 16.45 3.59
C HIS A 112 -24.79 15.87 4.38
N SER A 113 -23.67 15.56 3.70
CA SER A 113 -22.53 14.76 4.22
C SER A 113 -21.66 15.45 5.28
N LEU A 114 -21.66 16.78 5.32
CA LEU A 114 -20.92 17.56 6.34
C LEU A 114 -21.89 18.27 7.28
N MET A 115 -22.81 19.06 6.73
CA MET A 115 -23.71 19.93 7.51
C MET A 115 -24.92 19.25 8.17
N CYS A 116 -25.14 17.94 7.98
CA CYS A 116 -26.24 17.17 8.59
C CYS A 116 -27.68 17.66 8.30
N PHE A 117 -27.88 18.76 7.58
CA PHE A 117 -29.20 19.25 7.21
C PHE A 117 -29.91 18.30 6.25
N LYS A 118 -31.22 18.15 6.44
CA LYS A 118 -32.08 17.36 5.57
C LYS A 118 -32.26 18.14 4.27
N MET A 119 -31.84 17.55 3.16
CA MET A 119 -32.01 18.19 1.86
C MET A 119 -33.49 18.09 1.49
N ASN A 120 -34.15 19.23 1.29
CA ASN A 120 -35.53 19.21 0.83
C ASN A 120 -35.52 18.68 -0.60
N ARG A 121 -36.38 17.69 -0.89
CA ARG A 121 -36.43 17.01 -2.17
C ARG A 121 -37.13 17.94 -3.18
N SER A 122 -36.46 19.01 -3.61
CA SER A 122 -36.96 19.79 -4.74
C SER A 122 -36.93 18.87 -5.97
N ASN A 123 -38.01 18.92 -6.74
CA ASN A 123 -38.31 18.06 -7.89
C ASN A 123 -37.30 18.22 -9.04
N SER A 124 -36.04 17.87 -8.83
CA SER A 124 -35.16 17.46 -9.90
C SER A 124 -35.50 16.00 -10.20
N SER A 125 -36.45 15.83 -11.11
CA SER A 125 -36.80 14.59 -11.81
C SER A 125 -35.67 14.09 -12.73
N SER A 126 -34.43 14.28 -12.30
CA SER A 126 -33.27 13.57 -12.81
C SER A 126 -32.89 12.62 -11.69
N SER A 127 -33.30 11.36 -11.80
CA SER A 127 -32.57 10.32 -11.07
C SER A 127 -31.09 10.57 -11.33
N PRO A 128 -30.24 10.75 -10.30
CA PRO A 128 -28.82 10.70 -10.55
C PRO A 128 -28.56 9.27 -10.99
N SER A 129 -28.62 9.02 -12.30
CA SER A 129 -28.07 7.82 -12.90
C SER A 129 -26.67 7.69 -12.28
N PRO A 130 -26.32 6.55 -11.68
CA PRO A 130 -25.03 6.41 -11.03
C PRO A 130 -23.97 6.88 -12.02
N SER A 131 -23.02 7.68 -11.57
CA SER A 131 -21.87 8.22 -12.32
C SER A 131 -20.96 7.13 -12.94
N SER A 132 -21.47 5.91 -13.06
CA SER A 132 -21.08 4.85 -14.01
C SER A 132 -20.84 5.35 -15.44
N SER A 133 -21.39 6.49 -15.86
CA SER A 133 -21.17 7.02 -17.21
C SER A 133 -19.70 7.36 -17.49
N ILE A 134 -18.90 7.77 -16.50
CA ILE A 134 -17.47 8.04 -16.73
C ILE A 134 -16.68 6.75 -16.53
N THR A 135 -16.91 6.00 -15.45
CA THR A 135 -16.13 4.80 -15.13
C THR A 135 -16.40 3.63 -16.08
N ASN A 136 -17.65 3.34 -16.46
CA ASN A 136 -17.95 2.28 -17.43
C ASN A 136 -17.54 2.66 -18.84
N ARG A 137 -17.66 3.93 -19.22
CA ARG A 137 -17.28 4.41 -20.56
C ARG A 137 -15.76 4.46 -20.71
N CYS A 138 -15.06 4.87 -19.66
CA CYS A 138 -13.61 4.79 -19.57
C CYS A 138 -13.14 3.33 -19.55
N HIS A 139 -13.76 2.44 -18.76
CA HIS A 139 -13.43 1.01 -18.74
C HIS A 139 -13.68 0.33 -20.10
N HIS A 140 -14.79 0.65 -20.78
CA HIS A 140 -15.09 0.12 -22.10
C HIS A 140 -14.11 0.65 -23.16
N TYR A 141 -13.76 1.93 -23.11
CA TYR A 141 -12.78 2.57 -24.00
C TYR A 141 -11.37 2.01 -23.79
N PHE A 142 -10.92 1.93 -22.54
CA PHE A 142 -9.65 1.30 -22.16
C PHE A 142 -9.60 -0.17 -22.56
N ARG A 143 -10.66 -0.95 -22.29
CA ARG A 143 -10.74 -2.35 -22.71
C ARG A 143 -10.67 -2.50 -24.22
N SER A 144 -11.35 -1.65 -24.98
CA SER A 144 -11.33 -1.66 -26.45
C SER A 144 -9.96 -1.29 -27.03
N ILE A 145 -9.25 -0.34 -26.40
CA ILE A 145 -7.89 0.06 -26.80
C ILE A 145 -6.87 -1.03 -26.46
N TYR A 146 -6.95 -1.61 -25.26
CA TYR A 146 -6.02 -2.63 -24.79
C TYR A 146 -6.19 -3.98 -25.50
N ALA A 147 -7.41 -4.37 -25.88
CA ALA A 147 -7.72 -5.71 -26.39
C ALA A 147 -7.22 -6.01 -27.81
N LYS A 148 -6.95 -5.00 -28.65
CA LYS A 148 -6.66 -5.24 -30.08
C LYS A 148 -5.18 -5.30 -30.42
N LYS A 149 -4.40 -4.25 -30.16
CA LYS A 149 -2.97 -4.17 -30.54
C LYS A 149 -2.05 -3.61 -29.43
N PHE A 150 -2.57 -2.78 -28.53
CA PHE A 150 -1.77 -2.22 -27.44
C PHE A 150 -1.36 -3.24 -26.39
N GLY A 151 -2.14 -4.31 -26.17
CA GLY A 151 -1.80 -5.37 -25.21
C GLY A 151 -0.43 -6.02 -25.49
N TYR A 152 -0.13 -6.33 -26.75
CA TYR A 152 1.18 -6.88 -27.13
C TYR A 152 2.31 -5.87 -26.91
N ILE A 153 2.10 -4.61 -27.29
CA ILE A 153 3.10 -3.54 -27.10
C ILE A 153 3.40 -3.32 -25.62
N ILE A 154 2.38 -3.29 -24.77
CA ILE A 154 2.52 -3.08 -23.33
C ILE A 154 3.17 -4.31 -22.67
N CYS A 155 2.84 -5.51 -23.11
CA CYS A 155 3.50 -6.73 -22.67
C CYS A 155 4.98 -6.73 -23.05
N LEU A 156 5.31 -6.41 -24.31
CA LEU A 156 6.67 -6.30 -24.81
C LEU A 156 7.46 -5.22 -24.05
N LEU A 157 6.87 -4.03 -23.86
CA LEU A 157 7.46 -2.95 -23.07
C LEU A 157 7.70 -3.38 -21.62
N SER A 158 6.74 -4.06 -20.99
CA SER A 158 6.89 -4.59 -19.62
C SER A 158 8.03 -5.61 -19.53
N ILE A 159 8.19 -6.47 -20.55
CA ILE A 159 9.29 -7.43 -20.61
C ILE A 159 10.63 -6.71 -20.77
N ILE A 160 10.73 -5.72 -21.67
CA ILE A 160 11.94 -4.91 -21.83
C ILE A 160 12.30 -4.21 -20.52
N LEU A 161 11.34 -3.54 -19.87
CA LEU A 161 11.55 -2.86 -18.59
C LEU A 161 11.95 -3.85 -17.49
N PHE A 162 11.36 -5.05 -17.48
CA PHE A 162 11.71 -6.10 -16.53
C PHE A 162 13.17 -6.56 -16.73
N VAL A 163 13.56 -6.89 -17.95
CA VAL A 163 14.95 -7.30 -18.27
C VAL A 163 15.93 -6.16 -17.96
N TYR A 164 15.59 -4.92 -18.31
CA TYR A 164 16.40 -3.75 -17.98
C TYR A 164 16.56 -3.56 -16.47
N SER A 165 15.47 -3.71 -15.70
CA SER A 165 15.51 -3.63 -14.24
C SER A 165 16.39 -4.72 -13.63
N LEU A 166 16.35 -5.93 -14.19
CA LEU A 166 17.16 -7.07 -13.74
C LEU A 166 18.65 -6.85 -14.04
N LEU A 167 18.99 -6.35 -15.24
CA LEU A 167 20.37 -5.97 -15.58
C LEU A 167 20.91 -4.87 -14.68
N THR A 168 20.08 -3.88 -14.34
CA THR A 168 20.44 -2.80 -13.43
C THR A 168 20.62 -3.30 -12.00
N ALA A 169 19.75 -4.22 -11.54
CA ALA A 169 19.87 -4.84 -10.24
C ALA A 169 21.16 -5.67 -10.09
N LEU A 170 21.65 -6.30 -11.17
CA LEU A 170 22.92 -7.03 -11.16
C LEU A 170 24.15 -6.10 -11.12
N LYS A 171 24.01 -4.86 -11.61
CA LYS A 171 25.08 -3.85 -11.58
C LYS A 171 25.04 -2.97 -10.34
N ILE A 172 24.16 -3.25 -9.38
CA ILE A 172 24.01 -2.37 -8.23
C ILE A 172 25.26 -2.46 -7.35
N ASP A 173 25.94 -1.34 -7.18
CA ASP A 173 27.09 -1.27 -6.28
C ASP A 173 26.61 -1.54 -4.85
N THR A 174 27.14 -2.59 -4.22
CA THR A 174 26.81 -2.96 -2.84
C THR A 174 27.59 -2.14 -1.80
N ARG A 175 28.23 -1.05 -2.23
CA ARG A 175 29.01 -0.18 -1.34
C ARG A 175 28.07 0.65 -0.48
N LEU A 176 27.98 0.28 0.79
CA LEU A 176 27.14 0.96 1.79
C LEU A 176 27.73 2.32 2.23
N PHE A 177 29.04 2.51 2.09
CA PHE A 177 29.76 3.71 2.52
C PHE A 177 30.23 4.48 1.30
N ASP A 178 29.38 5.40 0.86
CA ASP A 178 29.72 6.47 -0.07
C ASP A 178 29.65 7.82 0.67
N SER A 179 30.51 8.75 0.29
CA SER A 179 30.52 10.15 0.71
C SER A 179 29.15 10.84 0.60
N GLN A 180 28.27 10.30 -0.24
CA GLN A 180 26.89 10.75 -0.43
C GLN A 180 25.97 10.51 0.77
N PHE A 181 26.26 9.51 1.61
CA PHE A 181 25.47 9.23 2.82
C PHE A 181 25.86 10.13 4.01
N ILE A 182 26.92 10.94 3.86
CA ILE A 182 27.30 11.95 4.87
C ILE A 182 26.32 13.12 4.76
N PRO A 183 25.62 13.50 5.85
CA PRO A 183 24.66 14.59 5.82
C PRO A 183 25.30 15.88 5.32
N GLN A 184 24.62 16.59 4.40
CA GLN A 184 25.19 17.74 3.69
C GLN A 184 25.61 18.89 4.63
N GLN A 185 25.03 18.95 5.83
CA GLN A 185 25.30 20.00 6.82
C GLN A 185 26.56 19.74 7.66
N SER A 186 27.12 18.53 7.68
CA SER A 186 28.32 18.22 8.46
C SER A 186 29.61 18.48 7.67
N ARG A 187 29.97 19.75 7.54
CA ARG A 187 31.20 20.18 6.83
C ARG A 187 32.47 19.55 7.42
N SER A 188 32.57 19.44 8.74
CA SER A 188 33.73 18.88 9.43
C SER A 188 33.96 17.41 9.11
N LEU A 189 32.90 16.59 9.12
CA LEU A 189 32.99 15.15 8.86
C LEU A 189 33.35 14.87 7.39
N ARG A 190 32.80 15.66 6.46
CA ARG A 190 33.16 15.56 5.05
C ARG A 190 34.62 15.93 4.78
N MET A 191 35.10 17.02 5.39
CA MET A 191 36.51 17.40 5.28
C MET A 191 37.41 16.34 5.89
N TYR A 192 37.04 15.77 7.05
CA TYR A 192 37.78 14.68 7.67
C TYR A 192 37.87 13.45 6.75
N MET A 193 36.77 12.99 6.16
CA MET A 193 36.79 11.86 5.23
C MET A 193 37.59 12.16 3.95
N SER A 194 37.48 13.38 3.42
CA SER A 194 38.26 13.80 2.26
C SER A 194 39.76 13.85 2.55
N SER A 195 40.16 14.30 3.74
CA SER A 195 41.56 14.30 4.18
C SER A 195 42.07 12.87 4.42
N LEU A 196 41.24 11.97 4.94
CA LEU A 196 41.61 10.56 5.09
C LEU A 196 41.86 9.87 3.75
N GLU A 197 41.13 10.23 2.69
CA GLU A 197 41.32 9.63 1.37
C GLU A 197 42.52 10.23 0.62
N HIS A 198 42.86 11.50 0.86
CA HIS A 198 43.91 12.20 0.12
C HIS A 198 45.27 12.21 0.82
N ASP A 199 45.30 12.30 2.15
CA ASP A 199 46.54 12.54 2.91
C ASP A 199 47.12 11.25 3.53
N PHE A 200 46.38 10.14 3.52
CA PHE A 200 46.83 8.86 4.09
C PHE A 200 47.04 7.79 3.00
N ASP A 201 48.31 7.47 2.74
CA ASP A 201 48.71 6.34 1.88
C ASP A 201 48.61 4.97 2.58
N ILE A 202 48.33 4.96 3.88
CA ILE A 202 48.32 3.76 4.72
C ILE A 202 46.87 3.43 5.09
N GLY A 203 46.45 2.20 4.78
CA GLY A 203 45.13 1.69 5.13
C GLY A 203 44.97 1.37 6.63
N PRO A 204 43.78 0.95 7.06
CA PRO A 204 43.53 0.58 8.46
C PRO A 204 44.46 -0.56 8.89
N THR A 205 45.05 -0.45 10.09
CA THR A 205 45.92 -1.48 10.66
C THR A 205 45.13 -2.74 10.97
N ILE A 206 45.56 -3.87 10.42
CA ILE A 206 44.98 -5.18 10.71
C ILE A 206 45.78 -5.81 11.84
N MET A 207 45.12 -6.11 12.97
CA MET A 207 45.72 -6.88 14.06
C MET A 207 45.33 -8.35 13.92
N PHE A 208 46.33 -9.21 13.76
CA PHE A 208 46.12 -10.65 13.82
C PHE A 208 46.16 -11.11 15.27
N THR A 209 45.00 -11.45 15.81
CA THR A 209 44.88 -12.02 17.15
C THR A 209 44.95 -13.54 17.06
N ILE A 210 45.89 -14.14 17.80
CA ILE A 210 46.00 -15.59 17.95
C ILE A 210 45.05 -15.99 19.09
N PRO A 211 43.97 -16.75 18.82
CA PRO A 211 42.90 -16.97 19.79
C PRO A 211 43.24 -17.98 20.89
N SER A 212 44.29 -18.79 20.69
CA SER A 212 44.71 -19.84 21.63
C SER A 212 46.00 -19.49 22.34
N THR A 213 46.17 -20.05 23.55
CA THR A 213 47.45 -20.04 24.27
C THR A 213 48.46 -20.92 23.52
N LEU A 214 49.16 -20.34 22.55
CA LEU A 214 50.35 -20.96 21.98
C LEU A 214 51.48 -20.86 23.01
N ASP A 215 52.07 -22.00 23.36
CA ASP A 215 53.27 -22.05 24.18
C ASP A 215 54.48 -21.75 23.28
N TYR A 216 54.92 -20.49 23.27
CA TYR A 216 56.05 -20.00 22.45
C TYR A 216 57.42 -20.52 22.93
N ARG A 217 57.42 -21.47 23.88
CA ARG A 217 58.62 -21.93 24.58
C ARG A 217 59.30 -23.11 23.90
N ASN A 218 58.63 -23.79 22.97
CA ASN A 218 59.21 -24.85 22.15
C ASN A 218 59.27 -24.39 20.68
N PRO A 219 60.48 -24.24 20.10
CA PRO A 219 60.66 -23.90 18.69
C PRO A 219 60.21 -25.02 17.75
#